data_AF-C6LNK8-F1
#
_entry.id   AF-C6LNK8-F1
#
_cell.length_a   1.000
_cell.length_b   1.000
_cell.length_c   1.000
_cell.angle_alpha   90.00
_cell.angle_beta   90.00
_cell.angle_gamma   90.00
#
_symmetry.space_group_name_H-M   'P 1'
#
loop_
_entity.id
_entity.type
_entity.pdbx_description
1 polymer ?
#
loop_
_entity_poly.entity_id
_entity_poly.type
_entity_poly.pdbx_seq_one_letter_code
_entity_poly.pdbx_strand_id
1 'polypeptide(L)'
;MLLCCLGQKAFFEKVRSHIPTLLAYADDLFIVHDDSKNAHEIVDQVATLARKHGLTINMDKCRSSQLGHKVSFLGAPVAREKLSIAAEAVGKGRAQLARVMGVDISHHAKLTLVNYAPLVELASLRESYDAFDRGVGEAMGNLLGSDPQRWVNFLAAPRTTEG
;
A
#
# COMPACT_ATOMS: atom_id res chain seq x y z
N MET A 1 11.75 -12.51 12.33
CA MET A 1 11.89 -11.72 11.07
C MET A 1 13.29 -11.86 10.47
N LEU A 2 14.37 -11.59 11.21
CA LEU A 2 15.76 -11.61 10.71
C LEU A 2 16.17 -12.94 10.04
N LEU A 3 15.86 -14.09 10.65
CA LEU A 3 16.15 -15.43 10.10
C LEU A 3 15.43 -15.71 8.77
N CYS A 4 14.20 -15.19 8.61
CA CYS A 4 13.44 -15.34 7.36
C CYS A 4 14.12 -14.56 6.23
N CYS A 5 14.53 -13.31 6.51
CA CYS A 5 15.26 -12.47 5.55
C CYS A 5 16.61 -13.08 5.16
N LEU A 6 17.33 -13.70 6.11
CA LEU A 6 18.61 -14.38 5.82
C LEU A 6 18.42 -15.61 4.94
N GLY A 7 17.38 -16.42 5.20
CA GLY A 7 17.06 -17.60 4.37
C GLY A 7 16.59 -17.23 2.96
N GLN A 8 15.84 -16.13 2.81
CA GLN A 8 15.33 -15.66 1.52
C GLN A 8 16.37 -14.86 0.72
N LYS A 9 17.44 -14.34 1.37
CA LYS A 9 18.47 -13.53 0.70
C LYS A 9 19.12 -14.27 -0.47
N ALA A 10 19.56 -15.51 -0.27
CA ALA A 10 20.21 -16.30 -1.33
C ALA A 10 19.26 -16.55 -2.53
N PHE A 11 17.98 -16.79 -2.23
CA PHE A 11 16.94 -16.91 -3.25
C PHE A 11 16.76 -15.60 -4.02
N PHE A 12 16.62 -14.46 -3.34
CA PHE A 12 16.44 -13.16 -3.98
C PHE A 12 17.66 -12.75 -4.80
N GLU A 13 18.89 -13.00 -4.33
CA GLU A 13 20.12 -12.76 -5.11
C GLU A 13 20.12 -13.59 -6.39
N LYS A 14 19.68 -14.85 -6.32
CA LYS A 14 19.59 -15.72 -7.50
C LYS A 14 18.49 -15.28 -8.46
N VAL A 15 17.34 -14.81 -7.97
CA VAL A 15 16.31 -14.23 -8.84
C VAL A 15 16.85 -12.96 -9.50
N ARG A 16 17.52 -12.08 -8.74
CA ARG A 16 18.09 -10.84 -9.24
C ARG A 16 19.13 -11.04 -10.35
N SER A 17 19.88 -12.14 -10.31
CA SER A 17 20.84 -12.47 -11.37
C SER A 17 20.19 -12.82 -12.72
N HIS A 18 18.91 -13.19 -12.74
CA HIS A 18 18.15 -13.50 -13.95
C HIS A 18 17.14 -12.40 -14.30
N ILE A 19 16.67 -11.67 -13.29
CA ILE A 19 15.63 -10.65 -13.38
C ILE A 19 16.13 -9.40 -12.63
N PRO A 20 16.74 -8.44 -13.34
CA PRO A 20 17.47 -7.34 -12.70
C PRO A 20 16.54 -6.33 -11.99
N THR A 21 15.30 -6.15 -12.48
CA THR A 21 14.35 -5.17 -11.94
C THR A 21 13.34 -5.85 -11.02
N LEU A 22 13.66 -5.83 -9.73
CA LEU A 22 12.98 -6.60 -8.69
C LEU A 22 12.92 -5.75 -7.40
N LEU A 23 11.76 -5.76 -6.76
CA LEU A 23 11.54 -5.25 -5.40
C LEU A 23 11.04 -6.41 -4.53
N ALA A 24 11.59 -6.55 -3.32
CA ALA A 24 11.18 -7.57 -2.37
C ALA A 24 10.91 -6.93 -1.01
N TYR A 25 9.84 -7.36 -0.35
CA TYR A 25 9.52 -6.97 1.02
C TYR A 25 8.98 -8.18 1.77
N ALA A 26 9.73 -8.67 2.76
CA ALA A 26 9.45 -9.95 3.43
C ALA A 26 9.26 -11.09 2.42
N ASP A 27 8.05 -11.65 2.32
CA ASP A 27 7.67 -12.70 1.37
C ASP A 27 7.11 -12.19 0.04
N ASP A 28 6.75 -10.90 -0.06
CA ASP A 28 6.23 -10.32 -1.29
C ASP A 28 7.36 -9.98 -2.27
N LEU A 29 7.21 -10.46 -3.51
CA LEU A 29 8.12 -10.24 -4.62
C LEU A 29 7.41 -9.49 -5.74
N PHE A 30 7.95 -8.35 -6.15
CA PHE A 30 7.46 -7.56 -7.26
C PHE A 30 8.53 -7.49 -8.36
N ILE A 31 8.14 -7.89 -9.57
CA ILE A 31 9.05 -7.98 -10.72
C ILE A 31 8.55 -7.04 -11.80
N VAL A 32 9.46 -6.23 -12.34
CA VAL A 32 9.22 -5.43 -13.54
C VAL A 32 10.00 -6.06 -14.68
N HIS A 33 9.31 -6.31 -15.79
CA HIS A 33 9.92 -6.90 -16.98
C HIS A 33 9.40 -6.23 -18.24
N ASP A 34 10.13 -6.43 -19.33
CA ASP A 34 9.73 -5.99 -20.67
C ASP A 34 8.53 -6.82 -21.19
N ASP A 35 7.70 -6.21 -22.03
CA ASP A 35 6.49 -6.82 -22.59
C ASP A 35 6.76 -8.03 -23.49
N SER A 36 7.98 -8.16 -24.03
CA SER A 36 8.43 -9.32 -24.80
C SER A 36 8.55 -10.61 -23.99
N LYS A 37 8.66 -10.50 -22.65
CA LYS A 37 8.75 -11.66 -21.76
C LYS A 37 7.39 -12.08 -21.25
N ASN A 38 7.13 -13.38 -21.22
CA ASN A 38 5.87 -13.92 -20.72
C ASN A 38 5.89 -13.99 -19.18
N ALA A 39 4.89 -13.38 -18.55
CA ALA A 39 4.75 -13.40 -17.09
C ALA A 39 4.61 -14.80 -16.50
N HIS A 40 3.96 -15.76 -17.20
CA HIS A 40 3.88 -17.15 -16.74
C HIS A 40 5.26 -17.81 -16.71
N GLU A 41 6.07 -17.63 -17.75
CA GLU A 41 7.43 -18.17 -17.81
C GLU A 41 8.31 -17.60 -16.69
N ILE A 42 8.16 -16.31 -16.39
CA ILE A 42 8.85 -15.67 -15.28
C ILE A 42 8.43 -16.29 -13.94
N VAL A 43 7.12 -16.45 -13.71
CA VAL A 43 6.61 -17.07 -12.48
C VAL A 43 7.11 -18.51 -12.35
N ASP A 44 7.09 -19.30 -13.41
CA ASP A 44 7.57 -20.69 -13.42
C ASP A 44 9.08 -20.79 -13.16
N GLN A 45 9.85 -19.87 -13.74
CA GLN A 45 11.29 -19.75 -13.48
C GLN A 45 11.55 -19.43 -12.01
N VAL A 46 10.86 -18.44 -11.45
CA VAL A 46 10.99 -18.04 -10.04
C VAL A 46 10.54 -19.17 -9.11
N ALA A 47 9.44 -19.86 -9.41
CA ALA A 47 8.97 -21.01 -8.64
C ALA A 47 9.98 -22.17 -8.67
N THR A 48 10.64 -22.39 -9.80
CA THR A 48 11.71 -23.39 -9.92
C THR A 48 12.95 -23.01 -9.10
N LEU A 49 13.33 -21.74 -9.08
CA LEU A 49 14.41 -21.24 -8.22
C LEU A 49 14.04 -21.34 -6.73
N ALA A 50 12.80 -21.01 -6.37
CA ALA A 50 12.29 -21.11 -5.01
C ALA A 50 12.37 -22.55 -4.49
N ARG A 51 11.95 -23.54 -5.30
CA ARG A 51 12.05 -24.97 -4.95
C ARG A 51 13.48 -25.41 -4.65
N LYS A 52 14.47 -24.92 -5.40
CA LYS A 52 15.90 -25.21 -5.15
C LYS A 52 16.40 -24.66 -3.80
N HIS A 53 15.67 -23.71 -3.21
CA HIS A 53 15.97 -23.11 -1.91
C HIS A 53 15.01 -23.61 -0.81
N GLY A 54 14.23 -24.67 -1.07
CA GLY A 54 13.27 -25.20 -0.10
C GLY A 54 12.02 -24.33 0.11
N LEU A 55 11.75 -23.39 -0.80
CA LEU A 55 10.61 -22.49 -0.76
C LEU A 55 9.53 -22.91 -1.76
N THR A 56 8.28 -22.55 -1.49
CA THR A 56 7.15 -22.75 -2.40
C THR A 56 6.44 -21.42 -2.62
N ILE A 57 6.22 -21.06 -3.88
CA ILE A 57 5.51 -19.84 -4.26
C ILE A 57 4.01 -20.09 -4.14
N ASN A 58 3.29 -19.14 -3.54
CA ASN A 58 1.83 -19.16 -3.52
C ASN A 58 1.28 -18.65 -4.85
N MET A 59 1.03 -19.58 -5.78
CA MET A 59 0.57 -19.29 -7.14
C MET A 59 -0.77 -18.54 -7.18
N ASP A 60 -1.66 -18.81 -6.22
CA ASP A 60 -2.99 -18.18 -6.14
C ASP A 60 -2.91 -16.69 -5.87
N LYS A 61 -1.80 -16.20 -5.29
CA LYS A 61 -1.53 -14.79 -5.05
C LYS A 61 -0.73 -14.12 -6.17
N CYS A 62 -0.16 -14.87 -7.12
CA CYS A 62 0.57 -14.29 -8.24
C CYS A 62 -0.40 -13.52 -9.16
N ARG A 63 -0.09 -12.25 -9.44
CA ARG A 63 -0.86 -11.37 -10.32
C ARG A 63 0.09 -10.73 -11.32
N SER A 64 -0.41 -10.46 -12.53
CA SER A 64 0.36 -9.87 -13.63
C SER A 64 -0.53 -8.93 -14.43
N SER A 65 -0.04 -7.70 -14.64
CA SER A 65 -0.72 -6.72 -15.48
C SER A 65 -0.72 -7.12 -16.96
N GLN A 66 0.25 -7.94 -17.42
CA GLN A 66 0.27 -8.49 -18.77
C GLN A 66 -0.94 -9.42 -19.03
N LEU A 67 -1.48 -10.03 -17.97
CA LEU A 67 -2.69 -10.87 -18.02
C LEU A 67 -3.97 -10.07 -17.71
N GLY A 68 -3.89 -8.74 -17.65
CA GLY A 68 -5.02 -7.88 -17.30
C GLY A 68 -5.39 -7.90 -15.81
N HIS A 69 -4.57 -8.50 -14.93
CA HIS A 69 -4.83 -8.49 -13.50
C HIS A 69 -4.53 -7.11 -12.90
N LYS A 70 -5.33 -6.71 -11.90
CA LYS A 70 -4.94 -5.61 -10.99
C LYS A 70 -3.79 -6.09 -10.11
N VAL A 71 -2.70 -5.33 -10.10
CA VAL A 71 -1.51 -5.61 -9.28
C VAL A 71 -1.38 -4.53 -8.22
N SER A 72 -1.05 -4.93 -7.01
CA SER A 72 -0.74 -4.03 -5.89
C SER A 72 0.49 -4.52 -5.15
N PHE A 73 1.34 -3.61 -4.71
CA PHE A 73 2.52 -3.92 -3.89
C PHE A 73 2.48 -3.08 -2.62
N LEU A 74 2.61 -3.72 -1.45
CA LEU A 74 2.50 -3.05 -0.13
C LEU A 74 1.21 -2.22 0.05
N GLY A 75 0.11 -2.69 -0.56
CA GLY A 75 -1.20 -2.04 -0.48
C GLY A 75 -1.40 -0.86 -1.45
N ALA A 76 -0.38 -0.51 -2.25
CA ALA A 76 -0.48 0.48 -3.31
C ALA A 76 -0.68 -0.21 -4.69
N PRO A 77 -1.68 0.18 -5.49
CA PRO A 77 -1.86 -0.31 -6.85
C PRO A 77 -0.69 0.10 -7.74
N VAL A 78 -0.34 -0.79 -8.67
CA VAL A 78 0.73 -0.57 -9.66
C VAL A 78 0.12 -0.62 -11.06
N ALA A 79 0.43 0.36 -11.90
CA ALA A 79 0.10 0.33 -13.32
C ALA A 79 1.20 0.94 -14.19
N ARG A 80 1.04 0.73 -15.50
CA ARG A 80 1.91 1.28 -16.55
C ARG A 80 1.80 2.79 -16.66
N GLU A 81 0.61 3.32 -16.39
CA GLU A 81 0.33 4.75 -16.36
C GLU A 81 0.50 5.29 -14.93
N LYS A 82 0.75 6.60 -14.82
CA LYS A 82 0.85 7.28 -13.53
C LYS A 82 -0.49 7.16 -12.80
N LEU A 83 -0.58 6.22 -11.85
CA LEU A 83 -1.76 6.07 -11.02
C LEU A 83 -1.70 7.05 -9.86
N SER A 84 -2.80 7.75 -9.65
CA SER A 84 -3.13 8.30 -8.34
C SER A 84 -3.62 7.13 -7.48
N ILE A 85 -2.84 6.66 -6.50
CA ILE A 85 -3.33 5.60 -5.59
C ILE A 85 -4.30 6.13 -4.54
N ALA A 86 -4.57 7.43 -4.57
CA ALA A 86 -5.45 8.11 -3.65
C ALA A 86 -6.81 7.44 -3.52
N ALA A 87 -7.47 7.05 -4.61
CA ALA A 87 -8.83 6.50 -4.52
C ALA A 87 -8.90 5.21 -3.68
N GLU A 88 -7.96 4.28 -3.86
CA GLU A 88 -7.94 3.02 -3.11
C GLU A 88 -7.49 3.24 -1.67
N ALA A 89 -6.45 4.05 -1.45
CA ALA A 89 -5.96 4.34 -0.11
C ALA A 89 -6.97 5.15 0.72
N VAL A 90 -7.69 6.09 0.09
CA VAL A 90 -8.82 6.81 0.70
C VAL A 90 -9.96 5.84 1.03
N GLY A 91 -10.29 4.91 0.14
CA GLY A 91 -11.27 3.86 0.42
C GLY A 91 -10.91 3.02 1.64
N LYS A 92 -9.66 2.53 1.70
CA LYS A 92 -9.14 1.77 2.86
C LYS A 92 -9.13 2.61 4.13
N GLY A 93 -8.67 3.86 4.04
CA GLY A 93 -8.66 4.80 5.16
C GLY A 93 -10.05 5.07 5.71
N ARG A 94 -11.05 5.28 4.85
CA ARG A 94 -12.46 5.46 5.26
C ARG A 94 -13.01 4.22 5.97
N ALA A 95 -12.74 3.03 5.43
CA ALA A 95 -13.18 1.78 6.04
C ALA A 95 -12.54 1.56 7.42
N GLN A 96 -11.25 1.86 7.57
CA GLN A 96 -10.56 1.78 8.86
C GLN A 96 -11.08 2.81 9.86
N LEU A 97 -11.27 4.06 9.44
CA LEU A 97 -11.85 5.11 10.27
C LEU A 97 -13.23 4.71 10.79
N ALA A 98 -14.11 4.24 9.90
CA ALA A 98 -15.44 3.76 10.27
C ALA A 98 -15.36 2.62 11.31
N ARG A 99 -14.42 1.68 11.12
CA ARG A 99 -14.19 0.58 12.06
C ARG A 99 -13.74 1.09 13.43
N VAL A 100 -12.75 1.98 13.50
CA VAL A 100 -12.25 2.54 14.77
C VAL A 100 -13.36 3.32 15.49
N MET A 101 -14.14 4.11 14.74
CA MET A 101 -15.24 4.90 15.30
C MET A 101 -16.38 4.05 15.84
N GLY A 102 -16.65 2.89 15.23
CA GLY A 102 -17.70 1.96 15.64
C GLY A 102 -17.35 1.03 16.82
N VAL A 103 -16.09 0.98 17.26
CA VAL A 103 -15.71 0.16 18.44
C VAL A 103 -16.09 0.89 19.72
N ASP A 104 -16.61 0.16 20.71
CA ASP A 104 -16.93 0.69 22.03
C ASP A 104 -15.68 0.76 22.92
N ILE A 105 -14.87 1.79 22.68
CA ILE A 105 -13.66 2.14 23.43
C ILE A 105 -13.67 3.64 23.74
N SER A 106 -12.86 4.06 24.71
CA SER A 106 -12.74 5.47 25.09
C SER A 106 -12.36 6.36 23.90
N HIS A 107 -12.79 7.62 23.92
CA HIS A 107 -12.42 8.61 22.90
C HIS A 107 -10.89 8.74 22.79
N HIS A 108 -10.19 8.70 23.93
CA HIS A 108 -8.73 8.72 23.97
C HIS A 108 -8.11 7.55 23.18
N ALA A 109 -8.63 6.32 23.39
CA ALA A 109 -8.16 5.15 22.65
C ALA A 109 -8.47 5.24 21.15
N LYS A 110 -9.62 5.81 20.76
CA LYS A 110 -9.93 6.06 19.35
C LYS A 110 -8.93 7.04 18.72
N LEU A 111 -8.58 8.12 19.41
CA LEU A 111 -7.60 9.11 18.93
C LEU A 111 -6.20 8.51 18.75
N THR A 112 -5.77 7.59 19.62
CA THR A 112 -4.50 6.88 19.45
C THR A 112 -4.51 5.88 18.29
N LEU A 113 -5.68 5.28 18.01
CA LEU A 113 -5.84 4.31 16.92
C LEU A 113 -6.02 4.94 15.54
N VAL A 114 -6.53 6.17 15.48
CA VAL A 114 -6.52 6.98 14.25
C VAL A 114 -5.09 7.44 14.01
N ASN A 115 -4.25 6.53 13.49
CA ASN A 115 -2.93 6.88 13.01
C ASN A 115 -3.07 7.54 11.64
N TYR A 116 -3.18 8.87 11.63
CA TYR A 116 -3.13 9.68 10.42
C TYR A 116 -1.68 9.68 9.90
N ALA A 117 -1.28 8.57 9.29
CA ALA A 117 -0.08 8.57 8.46
C ALA A 117 -0.46 9.33 7.19
N PRO A 118 0.16 10.50 6.89
CA PRO A 118 -0.07 11.13 5.62
C PRO A 118 0.27 10.10 4.55
N LEU A 119 -0.73 9.72 3.75
CA LEU A 119 -0.55 8.91 2.55
C LEU A 119 0.29 9.79 1.60
N VAL A 120 1.60 9.85 1.82
CA VAL A 120 2.53 10.64 1.00
C VAL A 120 2.66 9.91 -0.32
N GLU A 121 1.76 10.23 -1.23
CA GLU A 121 1.99 10.02 -2.64
C GLU A 121 2.27 11.34 -3.31
N LEU A 122 3.51 11.49 -3.77
CA LEU A 122 4.01 12.62 -4.57
C LEU A 122 3.32 12.78 -5.94
N ALA A 123 2.25 12.03 -6.23
CA ALA A 123 1.60 11.97 -7.54
C ALA A 123 0.06 11.94 -7.49
N SER A 124 -0.54 11.92 -6.31
CA SER A 124 -1.99 11.81 -6.15
C SER A 124 -2.69 13.18 -6.28
N LEU A 125 -3.86 13.23 -6.93
CA LEU A 125 -4.62 14.48 -7.12
C LEU A 125 -5.07 15.04 -5.76
N ARG A 126 -4.83 16.34 -5.53
CA ARG A 126 -5.17 17.05 -4.28
C ARG A 126 -6.63 16.82 -3.85
N GLU A 127 -7.55 16.81 -4.81
CA GLU A 127 -8.99 16.59 -4.60
C GLU A 127 -9.32 15.26 -3.90
N SER A 128 -8.51 14.22 -4.12
CA SER A 128 -8.73 12.92 -3.49
C SER A 128 -8.40 12.95 -1.98
N TYR A 129 -7.49 13.83 -1.56
CA TYR A 129 -7.15 14.02 -0.15
C TYR A 129 -8.18 14.89 0.56
N ASP A 130 -8.65 15.96 -0.09
CA ASP A 130 -9.63 16.89 0.50
C ASP A 130 -10.89 16.15 0.98
N ALA A 131 -11.36 15.16 0.20
CA ALA A 131 -12.53 14.35 0.55
C ALA A 131 -12.27 13.34 1.69
N PHE A 132 -11.03 12.92 1.91
CA PHE A 132 -10.66 12.06 3.03
C PHE A 132 -10.46 12.87 4.30
N ASP A 133 -9.70 13.96 4.21
CA ASP A 133 -9.42 14.88 5.30
C ASP A 133 -10.71 15.48 5.85
N ARG A 134 -11.69 15.79 4.99
CA ARG A 134 -13.03 16.19 5.42
C ARG A 134 -13.69 15.12 6.29
N GLY A 135 -13.69 13.87 5.86
CA GLY A 135 -14.30 12.76 6.61
C GLY A 135 -13.61 12.49 7.96
N VAL A 136 -12.29 12.64 8.01
CA VAL A 136 -11.52 12.57 9.27
C VAL A 136 -11.90 13.74 10.19
N GLY A 137 -11.93 14.97 9.66
CA GLY A 137 -12.28 16.17 10.42
C GLY A 137 -13.70 16.10 11.00
N GLU A 138 -14.66 15.63 10.20
CA GLU A 138 -16.04 15.39 10.65
C GLU A 138 -16.11 14.33 11.77
N ALA A 139 -15.41 13.21 11.61
CA ALA A 139 -15.35 12.17 12.63
C ALA A 139 -14.72 12.68 13.95
N MET A 140 -13.67 13.50 13.86
CA MET A 140 -13.01 14.11 15.03
C MET A 140 -13.90 15.14 15.73
N GLY A 141 -14.58 16.00 14.97
CA GLY A 141 -15.52 16.98 15.52
C GLY A 141 -16.63 16.30 16.34
N ASN A 142 -17.24 15.26 15.76
CA ASN A 142 -18.27 14.46 16.41
C ASN A 142 -17.74 13.75 17.66
N LEU A 143 -16.55 13.13 17.58
CA LEU A 143 -15.93 12.44 18.72
C LEU A 143 -15.64 13.38 19.89
N LEU A 144 -15.21 14.60 19.59
CA LEU A 144 -14.75 15.58 20.57
C LEU A 144 -15.85 16.55 21.03
N GLY A 145 -17.08 16.43 20.48
CA GLY A 145 -18.17 17.36 20.76
C GLY A 145 -17.84 18.80 20.36
N SER A 146 -17.08 18.97 19.28
CA SER A 146 -16.58 20.26 18.81
C SER A 146 -16.92 20.47 17.33
N ASP A 147 -16.90 21.72 16.86
CA ASP A 147 -17.28 22.04 15.48
C ASP A 147 -16.46 21.22 14.44
N PRO A 148 -17.11 20.34 13.66
CA PRO A 148 -16.49 19.59 12.57
C PRO A 148 -15.70 20.47 11.61
N GLN A 149 -16.21 21.66 11.27
CA GLN A 149 -15.59 22.53 10.28
C GLN A 149 -14.22 23.04 10.73
N ARG A 150 -14.03 23.24 12.05
CA ARG A 150 -12.73 23.59 12.64
C ARG A 150 -11.68 22.52 12.35
N TRP A 151 -12.04 21.23 12.46
CA TRP A 151 -11.14 20.12 12.22
C TRP A 151 -10.88 19.89 10.74
N VAL A 152 -11.90 20.02 9.89
CA VAL A 152 -11.74 20.00 8.43
C VAL A 152 -10.76 21.07 7.98
N ASN A 153 -10.89 22.31 8.48
CA ASN A 153 -9.99 23.40 8.15
C ASN A 153 -8.57 23.18 8.68
N PHE A 154 -8.43 22.59 9.88
CA PHE A 154 -7.13 22.23 10.45
C PHE A 154 -6.40 21.19 9.58
N LEU A 155 -7.11 20.19 9.07
CA LEU A 155 -6.55 19.15 8.20
C LEU A 155 -6.30 19.64 6.77
N ALA A 156 -7.11 20.59 6.27
CA ALA A 156 -6.99 21.19 4.94
C ALA A 156 -5.90 22.27 4.82
N ALA A 157 -5.29 22.69 5.94
CA ALA A 157 -4.22 23.69 5.94
C ALA A 157 -3.05 23.20 5.07
N PRO A 158 -2.48 24.05 4.21
CA PRO A 158 -1.47 23.60 3.27
C PRO A 158 -0.20 23.17 4.00
N ARG A 159 0.43 22.09 3.51
CA ARG A 159 1.85 21.81 3.74
C ARG A 159 2.68 22.80 2.92
N THR A 160 2.53 24.09 3.15
CA THR A 160 3.50 25.07 2.65
C THR A 160 4.74 24.94 3.52
N THR A 161 5.75 24.22 3.03
CA THR A 161 7.13 24.61 3.33
C THR A 161 7.31 25.97 2.68
N GLU A 162 7.24 27.03 3.50
CA GLU A 162 7.84 28.30 3.15
C GLU A 162 9.32 28.01 2.82
N GLY A 163 9.69 28.32 1.58
CA GLY A 163 11.07 28.46 1.14
C GLY A 163 11.42 29.93 1.02
#